data_AF-A0A957KMU5-F1
#
_entry.id   AF-A0A957KMU5-F1
#
_cell.length_a   1.000
_cell.length_b   1.000
_cell.length_c   1.000
_cell.angle_alpha   90.00
_cell.angle_beta   90.00
_cell.angle_gamma   90.00
#
_symmetry.space_group_name_H-M   'P 1'
#
loop_
_entity.id
_entity.type
_entity.pdbx_description
1 polymer ?
#
loop_
_entity_poly.entity_id
_entity_poly.type
_entity_poly.pdbx_seq_one_letter_code
_entity_poly.pdbx_strand_id
1 'polypeptide(L)' 'GTNEFCPNMMFAIGDQVLATQAHPEFTDETMGKAVDYFRDKLPADFIAAAAATIVPHATDSQTLAHWIINFLKQEREATD' A
#
# COMPACT_ATOMS: atom_id res chain seq x y z
N GLY A 1 6.95 10.67 2.62
CA GLY A 1 6.39 9.69 3.56
C GLY A 1 7.49 8.72 3.96
N THR A 2 7.68 8.52 5.26
CA THR A 2 8.79 7.74 5.82
C THR A 2 8.35 7.05 7.11
N ASN A 3 8.95 5.91 7.44
CA ASN A 3 8.89 5.28 8.77
C ASN A 3 10.24 4.58 9.08
N GLU A 4 10.38 4.01 10.27
CA GLU A 4 11.66 3.39 10.71
C GLU A 4 12.13 2.23 9.81
N PHE A 5 11.20 1.54 9.16
CA PHE A 5 11.51 0.40 8.28
C PHE A 5 11.77 0.82 6.83
N CYS A 6 11.03 1.82 6.33
CA CYS A 6 11.05 2.27 4.95
C CYS A 6 11.22 3.80 4.89
N PRO A 7 12.46 4.29 4.68
CA PRO A 7 12.72 5.72 4.68
C PRO A 7 12.06 6.46 3.51
N ASN A 8 11.79 5.76 2.40
CA ASN A 8 11.23 6.30 1.16
C ASN A 8 9.86 5.67 0.83
N MET A 9 8.96 5.63 1.81
CA MET A 9 7.65 4.97 1.66
C MET A 9 6.74 5.66 0.63
N MET A 10 6.80 6.98 0.51
CA MET A 10 5.96 7.75 -0.43
C MET A 10 6.61 9.07 -0.79
N PHE A 11 6.59 9.48 -2.05
CA PHE A 11 7.14 10.75 -2.52
C PHE A 11 6.45 11.21 -3.81
N ALA A 12 6.66 12.47 -4.19
CA ALA A 12 6.21 13.00 -5.47
C ALA A 12 7.40 13.50 -6.31
N ILE A 13 7.27 13.46 -7.64
CA ILE A 13 8.19 14.10 -8.58
C ILE A 13 7.40 15.20 -9.27
N GLY A 14 7.64 16.45 -8.85
CA GLY A 14 6.77 17.57 -9.20
C GLY A 14 5.31 17.28 -8.85
N ASP A 15 4.41 17.79 -9.67
CA ASP A 15 2.97 17.60 -9.54
C ASP A 15 2.46 16.51 -10.51
N GLN A 16 3.37 15.85 -11.25
CA GLN A 16 3.05 14.84 -12.27
C GLN A 16 3.03 13.40 -11.76
N VAL A 17 3.86 13.09 -10.75
CA VAL A 17 4.03 11.71 -10.26
C VAL A 17 3.87 11.65 -8.75
N LEU A 18 2.95 10.82 -8.28
CA LEU A 18 2.87 10.37 -6.89
C LEU A 18 3.28 8.89 -6.83
N ALA A 19 4.33 8.58 -6.07
CA ALA A 19 4.84 7.23 -5.87
C ALA A 19 4.64 6.79 -4.42
N THR A 20 4.17 5.57 -4.21
CA THR A 20 3.96 4.96 -2.89
C THR A 20 4.34 3.49 -2.90
N GLN A 21 4.93 3.02 -1.79
CA GLN A 21 5.21 1.60 -1.57
C GLN A 21 3.99 0.86 -0.99
N ALA A 22 3.03 1.58 -0.42
CA ALA A 22 1.80 0.98 0.08
C ALA A 22 0.93 0.46 -1.08
N HIS A 23 0.21 -0.63 -0.84
CA HIS A 23 -0.76 -1.21 -1.77
C HIS A 23 -2.19 -0.87 -1.30
N PRO A 24 -2.71 0.35 -1.54
CA PRO A 24 -4.07 0.73 -1.14
C PRO A 24 -5.16 -0.15 -1.76
N GLU A 25 -4.83 -0.84 -2.86
CA GLU A 25 -5.69 -1.76 -3.59
C GLU A 25 -5.79 -3.14 -2.95
N PHE A 26 -4.94 -3.46 -1.96
CA PHE A 26 -4.97 -4.75 -1.29
C PHE A 26 -6.02 -4.76 -0.18
N THR A 27 -6.82 -5.84 -0.16
CA THR A 27 -7.70 -6.22 0.95
C THR A 27 -7.04 -7.34 1.76
N ASP A 28 -7.63 -7.67 2.91
CA ASP A 28 -7.27 -8.86 3.69
C ASP A 28 -7.43 -10.15 2.87
N GLU A 29 -8.47 -10.25 2.04
CA GLU A 29 -8.66 -11.37 1.11
C GLU A 29 -7.51 -11.45 0.08
N THR A 30 -7.15 -10.32 -0.54
CA THR A 30 -6.04 -10.27 -1.50
C THR A 30 -4.72 -10.64 -0.84
N MET A 31 -4.48 -10.17 0.40
CA MET A 31 -3.29 -10.55 1.16
C MET A 31 -3.27 -12.04 1.49
N GLY A 32 -4.41 -12.63 1.86
CA GLY A 32 -4.54 -14.06 2.09
C GLY A 32 -4.17 -14.88 0.85
N LYS A 33 -4.67 -14.47 -0.32
CA LYS A 33 -4.29 -15.09 -1.61
C LYS A 33 -2.80 -14.96 -1.91
N ALA A 34 -2.19 -13.82 -1.58
CA ALA A 34 -0.76 -13.61 -1.76
C ALA A 34 0.07 -14.53 -0.86
N VAL A 35 -0.28 -14.65 0.43
CA VAL A 35 0.38 -15.57 1.37
C VAL A 35 0.24 -17.02 0.89
N ASP A 36 -0.96 -17.41 0.46
CA ASP A 36 -1.24 -18.75 -0.05
C ASP A 36 -0.43 -19.08 -1.31
N TYR A 37 -0.22 -18.11 -2.21
CA TYR A 37 0.61 -18.29 -3.39
C TYR A 37 2.07 -18.65 -3.05
N PHE A 38 2.57 -18.22 -1.90
CA PHE A 38 3.92 -18.53 -1.43
C PHE A 38 4.03 -19.78 -0.55
N ARG A 39 2.91 -20.45 -0.24
CA ARG A 39 2.86 -21.59 0.70
C ARG A 39 3.88 -22.69 0.37
N ASP A 40 4.04 -23.03 -0.91
CA ASP A 40 4.94 -24.09 -1.37
C ASP A 40 6.34 -23.58 -1.76
N LYS A 41 6.58 -22.27 -1.60
CA LYS A 41 7.83 -21.59 -2.03
C LYS A 41 8.69 -21.15 -0.86
N LEU A 42 8.10 -21.03 0.33
CA LEU A 42 8.74 -20.50 1.53
C LEU A 42 8.55 -21.45 2.71
N PRO A 43 9.40 -21.36 3.76
CA PRO A 43 9.23 -22.14 4.98
C PRO A 43 7.85 -21.97 5.63
N ALA A 44 7.31 -23.07 6.17
CA ALA A 44 5.94 -23.11 6.69
C ALA A 44 5.72 -22.18 7.89
N ASP A 45 6.74 -22.00 8.74
CA ASP A 45 6.73 -21.06 9.86
C ASP A 45 6.64 -19.61 9.38
N PHE A 46 7.35 -19.27 8.29
CA PHE A 46 7.25 -17.95 7.67
C PHE A 46 5.85 -17.66 7.12
N ILE A 47 5.24 -18.65 6.46
CA ILE A 47 3.87 -18.55 5.95
C ILE A 47 2.86 -18.41 7.08
N ALA A 48 3.00 -19.18 8.15
CA ALA A 48 2.15 -19.09 9.33
C ALA A 48 2.27 -17.72 10.01
N ALA A 49 3.49 -17.19 10.15
CA ALA A 49 3.73 -15.86 10.69
C ALA A 49 3.08 -14.77 9.83
N ALA A 50 3.25 -14.83 8.50
CA ALA A 50 2.62 -13.88 7.58
C ALA A 50 1.08 -13.92 7.67
N ALA A 51 0.48 -15.11 7.65
CA ALA A 51 -0.97 -15.27 7.76
C ALA A 51 -1.52 -14.68 9.08
N ALA A 52 -0.78 -14.82 10.19
CA ALA A 52 -1.17 -14.28 11.49
C ALA A 52 -1.20 -12.74 11.55
N THR A 53 -0.56 -12.04 10.60
CA THR A 53 -0.58 -10.57 10.52
C THR A 53 -1.77 -10.01 9.75
N ILE A 54 -2.55 -10.86 9.09
CA ILE A 54 -3.68 -10.41 8.27
C ILE A 54 -4.86 -10.11 9.21
N VAL A 55 -5.16 -8.81 9.37
CA VAL A 55 -6.26 -8.33 10.21
C VAL A 55 -7.35 -7.71 9.32
N PRO A 56 -8.62 -8.16 9.44
CA PRO A 56 -9.72 -7.59 8.66
C PRO A 56 -9.86 -6.08 8.86
N HIS A 57 -10.03 -5.35 7.75
CA HIS A 57 -10.29 -3.91 7.73
C HIS A 57 -9.23 -3.02 8.42
N ALA A 58 -8.02 -3.51 8.64
CA ALA A 58 -6.96 -2.76 9.33
C ALA A 58 -6.13 -1.83 8.41
N THR A 59 -6.45 -1.74 7.11
CA THR A 59 -5.65 -0.96 6.15
C THR A 59 -6.13 0.49 6.03
N ASP A 60 -5.18 1.40 5.80
CA ASP A 60 -5.44 2.83 5.56
C ASP A 60 -5.84 3.13 4.10
N SER A 61 -6.47 2.18 3.40
CA SER A 61 -6.76 2.29 1.97
C SER A 61 -7.58 3.53 1.61
N GLN A 62 -8.56 3.90 2.45
CA GLN A 62 -9.38 5.11 2.23
C GLN A 62 -8.57 6.40 2.38
N THR A 63 -7.70 6.46 3.38
CA THR A 63 -6.82 7.61 3.60
C THR A 63 -5.91 7.83 2.40
N LEU A 64 -5.28 6.77 1.89
CA LEU A 64 -4.40 6.87 0.73
C LEU A 64 -5.18 7.27 -0.53
N ALA A 65 -6.39 6.74 -0.72
CA ALA A 65 -7.26 7.13 -1.83
C ALA A 65 -7.58 8.64 -1.81
N HIS A 66 -7.87 9.21 -0.64
CA HIS A 66 -8.08 10.66 -0.52
C HIS A 66 -6.83 11.47 -0.90
N TRP A 67 -5.64 11.01 -0.50
CA TRP A 67 -4.40 11.69 -0.90
C TRP A 67 -4.16 11.63 -2.41
N ILE A 68 -4.42 10.48 -3.04
CA ILE A 68 -4.33 10.32 -4.50
C ILE A 68 -5.30 11.28 -5.19
N ILE A 69 -6.56 11.34 -4.74
CA ILE A 69 -7.57 12.26 -5.31
C ILE A 69 -7.11 13.72 -5.16
N ASN A 70 -6.57 14.09 -4.01
CA ASN A 70 -6.10 15.46 -3.78
C ASN A 70 -4.91 15.80 -4.68
N PHE A 71 -3.96 14.90 -4.85
CA PHE A 71 -2.85 15.07 -5.77
C PHE A 71 -3.33 15.28 -7.22
N LEU A 72 -4.26 14.45 -7.69
CA LEU A 72 -4.83 14.58 -9.04
C LEU A 72 -5.66 15.86 -9.24
N LYS A 73 -6.20 16.44 -8.16
CA LYS A 73 -6.93 17.70 -8.20
C LYS A 73 -6.02 18.93 -8.22
N GLN A 74 -4.84 18.87 -7.60
CA GLN A 74 -3.88 19.97 -7.59
C GLN A 74 -3.48 20.39 -9.02
N GLU A 75 -3.28 19.43 -9.92
CA GLU A 75 -3.02 19.68 -11.35
C GLU A 75 -4.11 20.52 -12.05
N ARG A 76 -5.36 20.42 -11.61
CA ARG A 76 -6.49 21.12 -12.24
C ARG A 76 -6.56 22.59 -11.84
N GLU A 77 -6.11 22.94 -10.64
CA GLU A 77 -6.13 24.33 -10.15
C GLU A 77 -4.98 25.16 -10.72
N ALA A 78 -3.90 24.52 -11.19
CA ALA A 78 -2.76 25.23 -11.79
C ALA A 78 -2.98 25.67 -13.25
N THR A 79 -4.11 25.28 -13.88
CA THR A 79 -4.40 25.54 -15.31
C THR A 79 -5.59 26.47 -15.54
N ASP A 80 -6.24 26.98 -14.49
CA ASP A 80 -7.31 28.00 -14.53
C ASP A 80 -6.80 29.37 -14.07
#